data_AF-D1BHJ7-F1
#
_entry.id   AF-D1BHJ7-F1
#
_cell.length_a   1.000
_cell.length_b   1.000
_cell.length_c   1.000
_cell.angle_alpha   90.00
_cell.angle_beta   90.00
_cell.angle_gamma   90.00
#
_symmetry.space_group_name_H-M   'P 1'
#
loop_
_entity.id
_entity.type
_entity.pdbx_description
1 polymer ?
#
loop_
_entity_poly.entity_id
_entity_poly.type
_entity_poly.pdbx_seq_one_letter_code
_entity_poly.pdbx_strand_id
1 'polypeptide(L)'
;MLRRRIGAYVALTKPRVIELLLVTTIPTMMLAERGFPSLWLVLATLVGGAGAAGASGVLNCYLDRDIDEVMNRTKRRPIVTGEVSPRNALIFGLVLGAVSLAWFAVFVNMASALLTAAAIAIYVVGYTMILKRRTPQNIVWGGIAGCMPVFIGWSAVTGGLSWGAVALFLVIFFWTPPHYWPLSMKFRRDYADAGVPMLPVVADDLKVAREMIIYTVAMIACSLALVPLEGMTWVYAVVASLLGAWFLGQCIGMYRRAADPSRGKLGAMKVFHGSITYLTLLFVAVAVDVFLPF
;
A
#
# COMPACT_ATOMS: atom_id res chain seq x y z
N MET A 1 -28.67 -12.09 14.23
CA MET A 1 -28.32 -10.67 14.50
C MET A 1 -26.84 -10.47 14.80
N LEU A 2 -26.22 -11.26 15.69
CA LEU A 2 -24.79 -11.14 16.04
C LEU A 2 -23.82 -11.29 14.85
N ARG A 3 -24.00 -12.31 14.01
CA ARG A 3 -23.17 -12.53 12.81
C ARG A 3 -23.18 -11.34 11.84
N ARG A 4 -24.33 -10.68 11.67
CA ARG A 4 -24.47 -9.47 10.84
C ARG A 4 -23.70 -8.29 11.45
N ARG A 5 -23.80 -8.09 12.77
CA ARG A 5 -23.04 -7.06 13.48
C ARG A 5 -21.52 -7.30 13.37
N ILE A 6 -21.05 -8.53 13.62
CA ILE A 6 -19.62 -8.86 13.47
C ILE A 6 -19.15 -8.60 12.03
N GLY A 7 -19.91 -9.06 11.04
CA GLY A 7 -19.61 -8.81 9.62
C GLY A 7 -19.51 -7.32 9.28
N ALA A 8 -20.35 -6.48 9.89
CA ALA A 8 -20.29 -5.02 9.71
C ALA A 8 -18.99 -4.41 10.27
N TYR A 9 -18.56 -4.81 11.47
CA TYR A 9 -17.28 -4.34 12.03
C TYR A 9 -16.07 -4.85 11.22
N VAL A 10 -16.09 -6.11 10.80
CA VAL A 10 -15.03 -6.69 9.95
C VAL A 10 -14.97 -5.99 8.59
N ALA A 11 -16.11 -5.59 8.02
CA ALA A 11 -16.10 -4.84 6.76
C ALA A 11 -15.41 -3.46 6.91
N LEU A 12 -15.49 -2.82 8.08
CA LEU A 12 -14.81 -1.54 8.34
C LEU A 12 -13.28 -1.67 8.43
N THR A 13 -12.75 -2.86 8.74
CA THR A 13 -11.28 -3.10 8.79
C THR A 13 -10.65 -3.27 7.40
N LYS A 14 -11.47 -3.38 6.34
CA LYS A 14 -11.02 -3.55 4.93
C LYS A 14 -10.07 -4.74 4.72
N PRO A 15 -10.50 -6.00 4.97
CA PRO A 15 -9.61 -7.18 4.93
C PRO A 15 -8.79 -7.36 3.66
N ARG A 16 -9.36 -7.04 2.49
CA ARG A 16 -8.64 -7.12 1.20
C ARG A 16 -7.44 -6.19 1.10
N VAL A 17 -7.48 -5.05 1.79
CA VAL A 17 -6.35 -4.12 1.85
C VAL A 17 -5.28 -4.70 2.76
N ILE A 18 -5.69 -5.33 3.88
CA ILE A 18 -4.79 -5.99 4.81
C ILE A 18 -4.02 -7.11 4.10
N GLU A 19 -4.70 -7.99 3.37
CA GLU A 19 -4.08 -9.09 2.62
C GLU A 19 -2.94 -8.62 1.70
N LEU A 20 -3.14 -7.51 1.00
CA LEU A 20 -2.12 -6.94 0.11
C LEU A 20 -0.87 -6.46 0.87
N LEU A 21 -1.04 -5.97 2.11
CA LEU A 21 0.07 -5.55 2.97
C LEU A 21 0.88 -6.76 3.48
N LEU A 22 0.23 -7.91 3.69
CA LEU A 22 0.91 -9.14 4.14
C LEU A 22 1.88 -9.68 3.07
N VAL A 23 1.55 -9.47 1.79
CA VAL A 23 2.39 -9.91 0.65
C VAL A 23 3.74 -9.20 0.64
N THR A 24 3.85 -7.98 1.16
CA THR A 24 5.13 -7.25 1.20
C THR A 24 5.89 -7.45 2.51
N THR A 25 5.19 -7.66 3.63
CA THR A 25 5.82 -7.89 4.94
C THR A 25 6.64 -9.17 4.97
N ILE A 26 6.10 -10.31 4.54
CA ILE A 26 6.80 -11.61 4.69
C ILE A 26 8.13 -11.64 3.92
N PRO A 27 8.20 -11.30 2.61
CA PRO A 27 9.47 -11.26 1.89
C PRO A 27 10.48 -10.29 2.49
N THR A 28 10.00 -9.18 3.05
CA THR A 28 10.86 -8.22 3.73
C THR A 28 11.47 -8.81 5.00
N MET A 29 10.67 -9.52 5.80
CA MET A 29 11.18 -10.24 6.97
C MET A 29 12.19 -11.31 6.58
N MET A 30 11.92 -12.05 5.49
CA MET A 30 12.83 -13.10 5.00
C MET A 30 14.17 -12.52 4.55
N LEU A 31 14.14 -11.39 3.84
CA LEU A 31 15.36 -10.69 3.47
C LEU A 31 16.13 -10.18 4.69
N ALA A 32 15.43 -9.58 5.65
CA ALA A 32 16.04 -9.05 6.87
C ALA A 32 16.70 -10.17 7.71
N GLU A 33 16.11 -11.36 7.74
CA GLU A 33 16.66 -12.55 8.42
C GLU A 33 17.81 -13.20 7.63
N ARG A 34 17.87 -12.97 6.31
CA ARG A 34 18.65 -13.79 5.36
C ARG A 34 18.25 -15.27 5.41
N GLY A 35 16.93 -15.52 5.47
CA GLY A 35 16.37 -16.85 5.61
C GLY A 35 14.88 -16.81 5.98
N PHE A 36 14.40 -17.85 6.65
CA PHE A 36 13.04 -17.86 7.20
C PHE A 36 13.06 -17.43 8.68
N PRO A 37 12.40 -16.31 9.03
CA PRO A 37 12.22 -15.95 10.43
C PRO A 37 11.36 -17.01 11.14
N SER A 38 11.43 -17.05 12.47
CA SER A 38 10.58 -17.96 13.24
C SER A 38 9.09 -17.76 12.90
N LEU A 39 8.36 -18.87 12.78
CA LEU A 39 6.93 -18.84 12.43
C LEU A 39 6.13 -17.99 13.42
N TRP A 40 6.49 -18.02 14.70
CA TRP A 40 5.88 -17.17 15.72
C TRP A 40 6.08 -15.68 15.42
N LEU A 41 7.29 -15.25 15.09
CA LEU A 41 7.58 -13.84 14.78
C LEU A 41 6.78 -13.37 13.55
N VAL A 42 6.71 -14.21 12.51
CA VAL A 42 5.89 -13.94 11.33
C VAL A 42 4.43 -13.77 11.73
N LEU A 43 3.85 -14.75 12.44
CA LEU A 43 2.44 -14.69 12.86
C LEU A 43 2.16 -13.49 13.77
N ALA A 44 3.03 -13.22 14.76
CA ALA A 44 2.90 -12.07 15.65
C ALA A 44 2.92 -10.74 14.89
N THR A 45 3.82 -10.61 13.90
CA THR A 45 3.93 -9.41 13.05
C THR A 45 2.70 -9.24 12.16
N LEU A 46 2.20 -10.31 11.54
CA LEU A 46 1.02 -10.26 10.68
C LEU A 46 -0.26 -9.96 11.47
N VAL A 47 -0.44 -10.54 12.65
CA VAL A 47 -1.59 -10.28 13.53
C VAL A 47 -1.58 -8.83 14.02
N GLY A 48 -0.43 -8.36 14.52
CA GLY A 48 -0.25 -6.96 14.94
C GLY A 48 -0.53 -6.00 13.78
N GLY A 49 0.10 -6.25 12.62
CA GLY A 49 -0.05 -5.45 11.41
C GLY A 49 -1.47 -5.40 10.87
N ALA A 50 -2.17 -6.54 10.86
CA ALA A 50 -3.59 -6.62 10.50
C ALA A 50 -4.46 -5.80 11.46
N GLY A 51 -4.17 -5.84 12.76
CA GLY A 51 -4.82 -4.99 13.75
C GLY A 51 -4.63 -3.49 13.46
N ALA A 52 -3.40 -3.05 13.21
CA ALA A 52 -3.07 -1.65 12.92
C ALA A 52 -3.70 -1.16 11.60
N ALA A 53 -3.62 -1.97 10.55
CA ALA A 53 -4.24 -1.68 9.26
C ALA A 53 -5.77 -1.65 9.38
N GLY A 54 -6.35 -2.57 10.16
CA GLY A 54 -7.77 -2.59 10.47
C GLY A 54 -8.24 -1.35 11.23
N ALA A 55 -7.49 -0.95 12.26
CA ALA A 55 -7.73 0.28 13.03
C ALA A 55 -7.71 1.52 12.12
N SER A 56 -6.67 1.64 11.29
CA SER A 56 -6.51 2.69 10.29
C SER A 56 -7.67 2.70 9.29
N GLY A 57 -8.11 1.52 8.84
CA GLY A 57 -9.26 1.35 7.94
C GLY A 57 -10.58 1.82 8.55
N VAL A 58 -10.84 1.47 9.81
CA VAL A 58 -12.03 1.87 10.56
C VAL A 58 -12.04 3.39 10.79
N LEU A 59 -10.93 3.95 11.27
CA LEU A 59 -10.80 5.40 11.51
C LEU A 59 -10.92 6.19 10.21
N ASN A 60 -10.40 5.66 9.11
CA ASN A 60 -10.61 6.24 7.79
C ASN A 60 -12.09 6.23 7.38
N CYS A 61 -12.83 5.14 7.59
CA CYS A 61 -14.26 5.11 7.33
C CYS A 61 -15.04 6.09 8.23
N TYR A 62 -14.61 6.28 9.48
CA TYR A 62 -15.18 7.26 10.39
C TYR A 62 -15.01 8.70 9.91
N LEU A 63 -13.82 9.04 9.42
CA LEU A 63 -13.46 10.38 8.95
C LEU A 63 -14.01 10.69 7.55
N ASP A 64 -14.14 9.69 6.68
CA ASP A 64 -14.60 9.82 5.29
C ASP A 64 -16.11 9.58 5.11
N ARG A 65 -16.87 9.44 6.20
CA ARG A 65 -18.30 9.07 6.17
C ARG A 65 -19.16 9.96 5.26
N ASP A 66 -18.87 11.25 5.22
CA ASP A 66 -19.57 12.27 4.44
C ASP A 66 -19.30 12.13 2.93
N ILE A 67 -18.05 11.86 2.55
CA ILE A 67 -17.70 11.65 1.14
C ILE A 67 -18.03 10.23 0.67
N ASP A 68 -18.05 9.25 1.58
CA ASP A 68 -18.45 7.89 1.25
C ASP A 68 -19.95 7.79 0.91
N GLU A 69 -20.77 8.69 1.44
CA GLU A 69 -22.21 8.75 1.16
C GLU A 69 -22.52 9.04 -0.31
N VAL A 70 -21.70 9.88 -0.95
CA VAL A 70 -21.91 10.31 -2.34
C VAL A 70 -21.21 9.43 -3.38
N MET A 71 -20.32 8.52 -2.95
CA MET A 71 -19.58 7.64 -3.85
C MET A 71 -20.29 6.31 -4.07
N ASN A 72 -20.54 5.93 -5.32
CA ASN A 72 -21.19 4.65 -5.67
C ASN A 72 -20.47 3.43 -5.09
N ARG A 73 -19.14 3.50 -5.04
CA ARG A 73 -18.28 2.44 -4.49
C ARG A 73 -18.42 2.25 -2.98
N THR A 74 -18.73 3.30 -2.21
CA THR A 74 -18.58 3.29 -0.75
C THR A 74 -19.85 3.65 0.04
N LYS A 75 -20.91 4.10 -0.64
CA LYS A 75 -22.23 4.39 -0.03
C LYS A 75 -22.89 3.21 0.70
N ARG A 76 -22.42 1.98 0.46
CA ARG A 76 -22.88 0.75 1.14
C ARG A 76 -22.04 0.38 2.37
N ARG A 77 -21.10 1.22 2.79
CA ARG A 77 -20.28 0.93 3.99
C ARG A 77 -21.17 0.92 5.24
N PRO A 78 -20.91 0.03 6.21
CA PRO A 78 -21.73 -0.10 7.41
C PRO A 78 -21.95 1.21 8.18
N ILE A 79 -20.93 2.07 8.22
CA ILE A 79 -21.01 3.38 8.90
C ILE A 79 -21.92 4.39 8.16
N VAL A 80 -22.03 4.30 6.84
CA VAL A 80 -22.90 5.15 6.02
C VAL A 80 -24.35 4.65 6.12
N THR A 81 -24.54 3.33 6.06
CA THR A 81 -25.87 2.70 6.16
C THR A 81 -26.49 2.74 7.57
N GLY A 82 -25.72 3.18 8.58
CA GLY A 82 -26.15 3.21 9.99
C GLY A 82 -26.08 1.85 10.72
N GLU A 83 -25.59 0.79 10.09
CA GLU A 83 -25.39 -0.52 10.73
C GLU A 83 -24.38 -0.47 11.88
N VAL A 84 -23.41 0.44 11.80
CA VAL A 84 -22.47 0.76 12.88
C VAL A 84 -22.51 2.26 13.14
N SER A 85 -22.77 2.68 14.38
CA SER A 85 -22.80 4.10 14.73
C SER A 85 -21.40 4.73 14.63
N PRO A 86 -21.27 6.02 14.29
CA PRO A 86 -19.97 6.69 14.23
C PRO A 86 -19.18 6.61 15.55
N ARG A 87 -19.86 6.76 16.69
CA ARG A 87 -19.25 6.62 18.02
C ARG A 87 -18.65 5.22 18.21
N ASN A 88 -19.37 4.17 17.84
CA ASN A 88 -18.90 2.81 18.01
C ASN A 88 -17.75 2.49 17.05
N ALA A 89 -17.78 3.00 15.82
CA ALA A 89 -16.67 2.87 14.88
C ALA A 89 -15.41 3.56 15.40
N LEU A 90 -15.52 4.78 15.93
CA LEU A 90 -14.40 5.50 16.53
C LEU A 90 -13.78 4.73 17.70
N ILE A 91 -14.60 4.29 18.66
CA ILE A 91 -14.14 3.51 19.81
C ILE A 91 -13.46 2.22 19.34
N PHE A 92 -14.07 1.49 18.40
CA PHE A 92 -13.50 0.26 17.86
C PHE A 92 -12.15 0.49 17.20
N GLY A 93 -12.03 1.52 16.34
CA GLY A 93 -10.77 1.85 15.69
C GLY A 93 -9.65 2.23 16.67
N LEU A 94 -9.96 3.05 17.69
CA LEU A 94 -9.00 3.45 18.72
C LEU A 94 -8.55 2.26 19.58
N VAL A 95 -9.49 1.43 20.04
CA VAL A 95 -9.19 0.25 20.85
C VAL A 95 -8.37 -0.76 20.04
N LEU A 96 -8.76 -1.04 18.79
CA LEU A 96 -8.03 -1.96 17.92
C LEU A 96 -6.59 -1.46 17.66
N GLY A 97 -6.41 -0.15 17.48
CA GLY A 97 -5.10 0.47 17.36
C GLY A 97 -4.26 0.30 18.62
N ALA A 98 -4.81 0.64 19.80
CA ALA A 98 -4.10 0.48 21.07
C ALA A 98 -3.71 -0.98 21.35
N VAL A 99 -4.62 -1.93 21.09
CA VAL A 99 -4.34 -3.37 21.22
C VAL A 99 -3.24 -3.81 20.27
N SER A 100 -3.26 -3.35 19.02
CA SER A 100 -2.22 -3.66 18.03
C SER A 100 -0.84 -3.11 18.46
N LEU A 101 -0.78 -1.89 18.99
CA LEU A 101 0.48 -1.32 19.49
C LEU A 101 1.01 -2.07 20.71
N ALA A 102 0.14 -2.41 21.66
CA ALA A 102 0.51 -3.23 22.80
C ALA A 102 0.99 -4.62 22.36
N TRP A 103 0.34 -5.22 21.36
CA TRP A 103 0.73 -6.49 20.78
C TRP A 103 2.14 -6.44 20.19
N PHE A 104 2.46 -5.42 19.39
CA PHE A 104 3.82 -5.25 18.86
C PHE A 104 4.86 -5.04 19.96
N ALA A 105 4.55 -4.22 20.96
CA ALA A 105 5.47 -3.92 22.05
C ALA A 105 5.80 -5.17 22.89
N VAL A 106 4.83 -6.07 23.07
CA VAL A 106 4.98 -7.28 23.91
C VAL A 106 5.51 -8.48 23.13
N PHE A 107 5.02 -8.72 21.90
CA PHE A 107 5.28 -9.96 21.17
C PHE A 107 6.25 -9.83 19.99
N VAL A 108 6.66 -8.61 19.63
CA VAL A 108 7.58 -8.36 18.52
C VAL A 108 8.79 -7.57 19.01
N ASN A 109 8.68 -6.24 19.07
CA ASN A 109 9.65 -5.33 19.69
C ASN A 109 9.13 -3.88 19.68
N MET A 110 9.80 -3.02 20.46
CA MET A 110 9.46 -1.61 20.58
C MET A 110 9.63 -0.82 19.27
N ALA A 111 10.66 -1.12 18.46
CA ALA A 111 10.89 -0.43 17.19
C ALA A 111 9.70 -0.61 16.22
N SER A 112 9.22 -1.84 16.10
CA SER A 112 8.04 -2.21 15.31
C SER A 112 6.79 -1.53 15.85
N ALA A 113 6.62 -1.44 17.17
CA ALA A 113 5.50 -0.75 17.81
C ALA A 113 5.50 0.75 17.47
N LEU A 114 6.65 1.43 17.57
CA LEU A 114 6.78 2.85 17.24
C LEU A 114 6.55 3.11 15.75
N LEU A 115 7.10 2.27 14.87
CA LEU A 115 6.86 2.35 13.42
C LEU A 115 5.38 2.10 13.08
N THR A 116 4.71 1.20 13.80
CA THR A 116 3.27 0.95 13.66
C THR A 116 2.45 2.17 14.13
N ALA A 117 2.83 2.79 15.24
CA ALA A 117 2.18 4.02 15.72
C ALA A 117 2.33 5.15 14.71
N ALA A 118 3.53 5.32 14.15
CA ALA A 118 3.80 6.27 13.07
C ALA A 118 2.96 5.95 11.82
N ALA A 119 2.84 4.67 11.44
CA ALA A 119 2.02 4.26 10.29
C ALA A 119 0.54 4.64 10.46
N ILE A 120 -0.03 4.37 11.64
CA ILE A 120 -1.41 4.77 11.97
C ILE A 120 -1.55 6.29 11.90
N ALA A 121 -0.63 7.04 12.51
CA ALA A 121 -0.67 8.50 12.51
C ALA A 121 -0.55 9.08 11.09
N ILE A 122 0.37 8.58 10.28
CA ILE A 122 0.57 9.01 8.89
C ILE A 122 -0.68 8.70 8.06
N TYR A 123 -1.33 7.55 8.25
CA TYR A 123 -2.53 7.21 7.49
C TYR A 123 -3.77 8.01 7.93
N VAL A 124 -4.01 8.10 9.23
CA VAL A 124 -5.21 8.72 9.79
C VAL A 124 -5.09 10.24 9.72
N VAL A 125 -4.01 10.80 10.26
CA VAL A 125 -3.81 12.26 10.32
C VAL A 125 -3.24 12.78 9.00
N GLY A 126 -2.09 12.26 8.59
CA GLY A 126 -1.38 12.72 7.40
C GLY A 126 -2.23 12.56 6.12
N TYR A 127 -2.62 11.33 5.80
CA TYR A 127 -3.41 11.05 4.61
C TYR A 127 -4.88 11.47 4.77
N THR A 128 -5.61 10.84 5.71
CA THR A 128 -7.08 10.95 5.72
C THR A 128 -7.56 12.36 6.08
N MET A 129 -7.03 12.97 7.15
CA MET A 129 -7.48 14.29 7.60
C MET A 129 -6.87 15.45 6.80
N ILE A 130 -5.59 15.36 6.43
CA ILE A 130 -4.85 16.49 5.85
C ILE A 130 -4.80 16.38 4.32
N LEU A 131 -4.11 15.37 3.79
CA LEU A 131 -3.73 15.36 2.38
C LEU A 131 -4.90 15.03 1.45
N LYS A 132 -5.73 14.06 1.81
CA LYS A 132 -6.73 13.43 0.93
C LYS A 132 -7.60 14.45 0.19
N ARG A 133 -8.08 15.48 0.89
CA ARG A 133 -9.00 16.50 0.36
C ARG A 133 -8.33 17.79 -0.11
N ARG A 134 -7.01 17.92 0.06
CA ARG A 134 -6.31 19.23 -0.11
C ARG A 134 -5.29 19.28 -1.25
N THR A 135 -4.85 18.14 -1.78
CA THR A 135 -3.78 18.13 -2.79
C THR A 135 -3.89 16.97 -3.78
N PRO A 136 -3.51 17.15 -5.06
CA PRO A 136 -3.37 16.06 -6.02
C PRO A 136 -2.21 15.10 -5.75
N GLN A 137 -1.29 15.49 -4.86
CA GLN A 137 -0.22 14.62 -4.35
C GLN A 137 -0.69 13.75 -3.16
N ASN A 138 -2.00 13.70 -2.90
CA ASN A 138 -2.57 13.03 -1.74
C ASN A 138 -2.14 11.57 -1.60
N ILE A 139 -2.18 10.80 -2.70
CA ILE A 139 -1.87 9.39 -2.69
C ILE A 139 -0.36 9.12 -2.72
N VAL A 140 0.44 10.07 -3.21
CA VAL A 140 1.89 9.95 -3.24
C VAL A 140 2.42 10.00 -1.80
N TRP A 141 2.18 11.13 -1.13
CA TRP A 141 2.60 11.30 0.27
C TRP A 141 1.79 10.45 1.24
N GLY A 142 0.49 10.27 0.98
CA GLY A 142 -0.33 9.34 1.75
C GLY A 142 0.09 7.87 1.57
N GLY A 143 0.74 7.55 0.45
CA GLY A 143 1.29 6.24 0.16
C GLY A 143 2.37 5.79 1.13
N ILE A 144 3.01 6.71 1.86
CA ILE A 144 3.99 6.40 2.92
C ILE A 144 3.42 5.38 3.91
N ALA A 145 2.17 5.56 4.33
CA ALA A 145 1.52 4.62 5.25
C ALA A 145 1.44 3.19 4.68
N GLY A 146 1.23 3.05 3.37
CA GLY A 146 1.22 1.77 2.68
C GLY A 146 2.61 1.13 2.51
N CYS A 147 3.67 1.91 2.69
CA CYS A 147 5.06 1.45 2.62
C CYS A 147 5.59 0.99 3.98
N MET A 148 4.97 1.46 5.08
CA MET A 148 5.35 1.11 6.45
C MET A 148 5.40 -0.39 6.79
N PRO A 149 4.61 -1.30 6.17
CA PRO A 149 4.76 -2.73 6.41
C PRO A 149 6.16 -3.29 6.11
N VAL A 150 6.92 -2.65 5.21
CA VAL A 150 8.34 -2.99 4.97
C VAL A 150 9.17 -2.65 6.19
N PHE A 151 9.09 -1.41 6.68
CA PHE A 151 9.83 -1.01 7.88
C PHE A 151 9.43 -1.80 9.12
N ILE A 152 8.14 -2.08 9.29
CA ILE A 152 7.63 -2.90 10.39
C ILE A 152 8.14 -4.34 10.26
N GLY A 153 8.07 -4.96 9.07
CA GLY A 153 8.61 -6.30 8.84
C GLY A 153 10.13 -6.38 9.06
N TRP A 154 10.89 -5.42 8.53
CA TRP A 154 12.34 -5.37 8.69
C TRP A 154 12.75 -5.20 10.15
N SER A 155 12.13 -4.25 10.85
CA SER A 155 12.41 -4.00 12.27
C SER A 155 11.89 -5.09 13.19
N ALA A 156 10.86 -5.85 12.80
CA ALA A 156 10.40 -7.02 13.55
C ALA A 156 11.51 -8.05 13.70
N VAL A 157 12.33 -8.22 12.66
CA VAL A 157 13.46 -9.15 12.63
C VAL A 157 14.72 -8.52 13.24
N THR A 158 15.08 -7.32 12.82
CA THR A 158 16.41 -6.73 13.12
C THR A 158 16.43 -5.78 14.31
N GLY A 159 15.27 -5.35 14.80
CA GLY A 159 15.14 -4.28 15.80
C GLY A 159 15.46 -2.87 15.29
N GLY A 160 15.80 -2.71 14.01
CA GLY A 160 16.20 -1.43 13.40
C GLY A 160 15.81 -1.33 11.93
N LEU A 161 16.46 -0.42 11.20
CA LEU A 161 16.28 -0.25 9.75
C LEU A 161 17.65 -0.26 9.06
N SER A 162 17.71 -0.83 7.86
CA SER A 162 18.88 -0.77 6.97
C SER A 162 18.56 0.03 5.71
N TRP A 163 19.58 0.27 4.89
CA TRP A 163 19.39 0.82 3.55
C TRP A 163 18.59 -0.11 2.63
N GLY A 164 18.66 -1.44 2.79
CA GLY A 164 17.78 -2.37 2.07
C GLY A 164 16.31 -2.23 2.48
N ALA A 165 16.03 -2.01 3.77
CA ALA A 165 14.68 -1.66 4.23
C ALA A 165 14.16 -0.40 3.55
N VAL A 166 15.01 0.64 3.45
CA VAL A 166 14.69 1.90 2.77
C VAL A 166 14.48 1.69 1.27
N ALA A 167 15.29 0.87 0.61
CA ALA A 167 15.13 0.55 -0.81
C ALA A 167 13.78 -0.15 -1.09
N LEU A 168 13.41 -1.17 -0.30
CA LEU A 168 12.11 -1.83 -0.40
C LEU A 168 10.94 -0.90 -0.10
N PHE A 169 11.09 -0.02 0.89
CA PHE A 169 10.09 1.01 1.19
C PHE A 169 9.90 1.93 -0.03
N LEU A 170 10.99 2.37 -0.65
CA LEU A 170 10.95 3.25 -1.82
C LEU A 170 10.39 2.55 -3.06
N VAL A 171 10.60 1.24 -3.21
CA VAL A 171 9.92 0.44 -4.25
C VAL A 171 8.41 0.59 -4.12
N ILE A 172 7.83 0.37 -2.93
CA ILE A 172 6.37 0.50 -2.73
C ILE A 172 5.92 1.97 -2.89
N PHE A 173 6.71 2.91 -2.38
CA PHE A 173 6.39 4.34 -2.47
C PHE A 173 6.29 4.79 -3.92
N PHE A 174 7.30 4.50 -4.74
CA PHE A 174 7.30 4.86 -6.16
C PHE A 174 6.38 3.97 -7.01
N TRP A 175 6.05 2.76 -6.55
CA TRP A 175 5.01 1.92 -7.15
C TRP A 175 3.59 2.48 -6.93
N THR A 176 3.36 3.22 -5.85
CA THR A 176 2.02 3.68 -5.46
C THR A 176 1.34 4.53 -6.55
N PRO A 177 1.99 5.52 -7.18
CA PRO A 177 1.37 6.29 -8.27
C PRO A 177 1.03 5.50 -9.53
N PRO A 178 1.95 4.72 -10.15
CA PRO A 178 1.63 3.91 -11.33
C PRO A 178 0.66 2.76 -11.03
N HIS A 179 0.44 2.40 -9.77
CA HIS A 179 -0.65 1.53 -9.33
C HIS A 179 -1.97 2.27 -9.18
N TYR A 180 -2.03 3.32 -8.36
CA TYR A 180 -3.30 3.91 -7.91
C TYR A 180 -3.90 4.87 -8.93
N TRP A 181 -3.09 5.63 -9.67
CA TRP A 181 -3.65 6.59 -10.63
C TRP A 181 -4.48 5.93 -11.72
N PRO A 182 -4.08 4.81 -12.33
CA PRO A 182 -4.93 4.11 -13.29
C PRO A 182 -6.28 3.66 -12.71
N LEU A 183 -6.32 3.25 -11.44
CA LEU A 183 -7.57 2.96 -10.74
C LEU A 183 -8.43 4.23 -10.59
N SER A 184 -7.81 5.33 -10.19
CA SER A 184 -8.52 6.61 -10.04
C SER A 184 -8.99 7.21 -11.36
N MET A 185 -8.34 6.91 -12.49
CA MET A 185 -8.84 7.24 -13.82
C MET A 185 -10.14 6.49 -14.14
N LYS A 186 -10.24 5.21 -13.78
CA LYS A 186 -11.48 4.43 -13.94
C LYS A 186 -12.62 4.99 -13.10
N PHE A 187 -12.33 5.46 -11.89
CA PHE A 187 -13.30 6.01 -10.94
C PHE A 187 -13.25 7.54 -10.85
N ARG A 188 -12.84 8.23 -11.94
CA ARG A 188 -12.63 9.68 -11.97
C ARG A 188 -13.87 10.44 -11.49
N ARG A 189 -15.06 10.04 -11.95
CA ARG A 189 -16.34 10.69 -11.58
C ARG A 189 -16.63 10.57 -10.09
N ASP A 190 -16.54 9.36 -9.51
CA ASP A 190 -16.74 9.15 -8.08
C ASP A 190 -15.82 10.06 -7.22
N TYR A 191 -14.57 10.28 -7.64
CA TYR A 191 -13.66 11.19 -6.93
C TYR A 191 -14.01 12.67 -7.12
N ALA A 192 -14.42 13.06 -8.32
CA ALA A 192 -14.86 14.42 -8.62
C ALA A 192 -16.12 14.80 -7.83
N ASP A 193 -17.13 13.90 -7.81
CA ASP A 193 -18.39 14.08 -7.10
C ASP A 193 -18.16 14.18 -5.57
N ALA A 194 -17.15 13.49 -5.05
CA ALA A 194 -16.72 13.54 -3.66
C ALA A 194 -15.80 14.73 -3.32
N GLY A 195 -15.48 15.61 -4.29
CA GLY A 195 -14.56 16.73 -4.09
C GLY A 195 -13.12 16.32 -3.75
N VAL A 196 -12.69 15.11 -4.12
CA VAL A 196 -11.34 14.61 -3.84
C VAL A 196 -10.44 14.91 -5.03
N PRO A 197 -9.43 15.80 -4.90
CA PRO A 197 -8.64 16.28 -6.02
C PRO A 197 -7.54 15.29 -6.42
N MET A 198 -7.88 14.02 -6.69
CA MET A 198 -6.90 13.05 -7.19
C MET A 198 -6.19 13.59 -8.45
N LEU A 199 -4.90 13.30 -8.67
CA LEU A 199 -4.20 13.82 -9.85
C LEU A 199 -4.98 13.57 -11.16
N PRO A 200 -5.56 12.39 -11.42
CA PRO A 200 -6.32 12.18 -12.65
C PRO A 200 -7.68 12.89 -12.71
N VAL A 201 -8.15 13.52 -11.64
CA VAL A 201 -9.34 14.39 -11.64
C VAL A 201 -8.97 15.80 -12.09
N VAL A 202 -7.77 16.29 -11.72
CA VAL A 202 -7.35 17.69 -11.93
C VAL A 202 -6.34 17.88 -13.06
N ALA A 203 -5.84 16.79 -13.65
CA ALA A 203 -4.86 16.81 -14.73
C ALA A 203 -5.33 15.94 -15.90
N ASP A 204 -4.83 16.26 -17.10
CA ASP A 204 -5.04 15.44 -18.28
C ASP A 204 -4.33 14.08 -18.19
N ASP A 205 -4.79 13.15 -19.03
CA ASP A 205 -4.28 11.77 -19.04
C ASP A 205 -2.80 11.70 -19.44
N LEU A 206 -2.32 12.69 -20.22
CA LEU A 206 -0.95 12.76 -20.70
C LEU A 206 0.02 13.10 -19.57
N LYS A 207 -0.32 14.08 -18.74
CA LYS A 207 0.44 14.46 -17.55
C LYS A 207 0.48 13.32 -16.55
N VAL A 208 -0.67 12.70 -16.26
CA VAL A 208 -0.74 11.52 -15.38
C VAL A 208 0.17 10.41 -15.90
N ALA A 209 0.08 10.07 -17.18
CA ALA A 209 0.90 9.01 -17.76
C ALA A 209 2.41 9.35 -17.75
N ARG A 210 2.78 10.63 -17.95
CA ARG A 210 4.18 11.08 -17.85
C ARG A 210 4.70 10.93 -16.43
N GLU A 211 3.95 11.37 -15.42
CA GLU A 211 4.35 11.20 -14.02
C GLU A 211 4.49 9.71 -13.67
N MET A 212 3.54 8.86 -14.08
CA MET A 212 3.64 7.40 -13.87
C MET A 212 4.95 6.81 -14.40
N ILE A 213 5.44 7.26 -15.56
CA ILE A 213 6.72 6.80 -16.11
C ILE A 213 7.88 7.21 -15.20
N ILE A 214 7.91 8.46 -14.73
CA ILE A 214 8.97 8.96 -13.82
C ILE A 214 9.00 8.14 -12.53
N TYR A 215 7.83 7.93 -11.92
CA TYR A 215 7.68 7.09 -10.73
C TYR A 215 8.11 5.64 -10.99
N THR A 216 7.77 5.07 -12.15
CA THR A 216 8.16 3.71 -12.53
C THR A 216 9.67 3.58 -12.69
N VAL A 217 10.36 4.57 -13.28
CA VAL A 217 11.82 4.57 -13.39
C VAL A 217 12.49 4.63 -12.01
N ALA A 218 12.00 5.49 -11.11
CA ALA A 218 12.49 5.57 -9.73
C ALA A 218 12.27 4.25 -8.96
N MET A 219 11.10 3.64 -9.12
CA MET A 219 10.78 2.32 -8.56
C MET A 219 11.77 1.24 -9.03
N ILE A 220 12.08 1.20 -10.33
CA ILE A 220 13.04 0.24 -10.89
C ILE A 220 14.43 0.48 -10.30
N ALA A 221 14.88 1.74 -10.24
CA ALA A 221 16.17 2.09 -9.65
C ALA A 221 16.27 1.62 -8.18
N CYS A 222 15.22 1.83 -7.37
CA CYS A 222 15.19 1.34 -5.99
C CYS A 222 15.18 -0.19 -5.91
N SER A 223 14.52 -0.88 -6.83
CA SER A 223 14.52 -2.36 -6.85
C SER A 223 15.90 -2.93 -7.18
N LEU A 224 16.64 -2.29 -8.10
CA LEU A 224 17.99 -2.71 -8.48
C LEU A 224 19.04 -2.29 -7.43
N ALA A 225 18.78 -1.23 -6.66
CA ALA A 225 19.64 -0.83 -5.55
C ALA A 225 19.74 -1.92 -4.46
N LEU A 226 18.78 -2.85 -4.38
CA LEU A 226 18.88 -4.00 -3.47
C LEU A 226 20.09 -4.91 -3.78
N VAL A 227 20.55 -4.96 -5.03
CA VAL A 227 21.70 -5.79 -5.43
C VAL A 227 22.96 -5.42 -4.63
N PRO A 228 23.47 -4.18 -4.69
CA PRO A 228 24.63 -3.80 -3.89
C PRO A 228 24.32 -3.62 -2.40
N LEU A 229 23.07 -3.29 -2.01
CA LEU A 229 22.74 -3.00 -0.61
C LEU A 229 22.61 -4.24 0.26
N GLU A 230 22.05 -5.32 -0.29
CA GLU A 230 21.74 -6.53 0.48
C GLU A 230 22.45 -7.78 -0.06
N GLY A 231 23.22 -7.63 -1.14
CA GLY A 231 23.98 -8.71 -1.77
C GLY A 231 23.09 -9.65 -2.57
N MET A 232 22.09 -9.13 -3.29
CA MET A 232 21.21 -9.97 -4.11
C MET A 232 21.99 -10.66 -5.22
N THR A 233 21.56 -11.87 -5.60
CA THR A 233 22.22 -12.63 -6.65
C THR A 233 21.99 -12.02 -8.04
N TRP A 234 22.76 -12.49 -9.02
CA TRP A 234 22.55 -12.13 -10.42
C TRP A 234 21.16 -12.56 -10.93
N VAL A 235 20.57 -13.61 -10.35
CA VAL A 235 19.23 -14.08 -10.72
C VAL A 235 18.19 -13.02 -10.37
N TYR A 236 18.22 -12.48 -9.15
CA TYR A 236 17.37 -11.36 -8.77
C TYR A 236 17.58 -10.15 -9.68
N ALA A 237 18.83 -9.77 -9.97
CA ALA A 237 19.13 -8.62 -10.81
C ALA A 237 18.50 -8.74 -12.21
N VAL A 238 18.58 -9.93 -12.82
CA VAL A 238 17.95 -10.22 -14.12
C VAL A 238 16.43 -10.17 -14.01
N VAL A 239 15.84 -10.84 -13.02
CA VAL A 239 14.38 -10.87 -12.83
C VAL A 239 13.82 -9.48 -12.58
N ALA A 240 14.41 -8.70 -11.68
CA ALA A 240 14.01 -7.33 -11.37
C ALA A 240 14.11 -6.43 -12.61
N SER A 241 15.19 -6.55 -13.39
CA SER A 241 15.37 -5.78 -14.63
C SER A 241 14.30 -6.11 -15.68
N LEU A 242 14.01 -7.39 -15.90
CA LEU A 242 13.00 -7.82 -16.89
C LEU A 242 11.59 -7.41 -16.47
N LEU A 243 11.24 -7.60 -15.19
CA LEU A 243 9.95 -7.15 -14.64
C LEU A 243 9.80 -5.64 -14.74
N GLY A 244 10.86 -4.89 -14.41
CA GLY A 244 10.90 -3.44 -14.50
C GLY A 244 10.69 -2.95 -15.93
N ALA A 245 11.46 -3.49 -16.89
CA ALA A 245 11.33 -3.15 -18.30
C ALA A 245 9.93 -3.47 -18.85
N TRP A 246 9.37 -4.62 -18.47
CA TRP A 246 8.01 -5.01 -18.85
C TRP A 246 6.95 -4.03 -18.33
N PHE A 247 7.00 -3.69 -17.04
CA PHE A 247 6.02 -2.77 -16.45
C PHE A 247 6.17 -1.34 -16.98
N LEU A 248 7.41 -0.87 -17.15
CA LEU A 248 7.70 0.41 -17.81
C LEU A 248 7.13 0.45 -19.24
N GLY A 249 7.25 -0.63 -19.99
CA GLY A 249 6.63 -0.79 -21.31
C GLY A 249 5.11 -0.61 -21.28
N GLN A 250 4.43 -1.05 -20.21
CA GLN A 250 2.99 -0.82 -20.04
C GLN A 250 2.66 0.66 -19.80
N CYS A 251 3.43 1.34 -18.94
CA CYS A 251 3.28 2.78 -18.68
C CYS A 251 3.54 3.61 -19.96
N ILE A 252 4.60 3.30 -20.72
CA ILE A 252 4.90 3.93 -22.01
C ILE A 252 3.77 3.66 -23.02
N GLY A 253 3.25 2.44 -23.06
CA GLY A 253 2.12 2.08 -23.92
C GLY A 253 0.87 2.91 -23.61
N MET A 254 0.57 3.16 -22.32
CA MET A 254 -0.51 4.03 -21.90
C MET A 254 -0.24 5.50 -22.26
N TYR A 255 0.98 6.00 -22.02
CA TYR A 255 1.40 7.35 -22.43
C TYR A 255 1.19 7.59 -23.93
N ARG A 256 1.59 6.62 -24.78
CA ARG A 256 1.39 6.73 -26.24
C ARG A 256 -0.08 6.82 -26.63
N ARG A 257 -0.98 6.11 -25.94
CA ARG A 257 -2.44 6.19 -26.18
C ARG A 257 -3.05 7.47 -25.63
N ALA A 258 -2.49 8.01 -24.54
CA ALA A 258 -2.89 9.32 -24.02
C ALA A 258 -2.47 10.46 -24.96
N ALA A 259 -1.30 10.34 -25.60
CA ALA A 259 -0.79 11.31 -26.56
C ALA A 259 -1.51 11.25 -27.92
N ASP A 260 -1.99 10.07 -28.31
CA ASP A 260 -2.62 9.82 -29.60
C ASP A 260 -3.86 8.93 -29.42
N PRO A 261 -5.06 9.53 -29.24
CA PRO A 261 -6.31 8.79 -29.02
C PRO A 261 -6.70 7.85 -30.17
N SER A 262 -6.13 8.02 -31.37
CA SER A 262 -6.37 7.11 -32.50
C SER A 262 -5.84 5.70 -32.23
N ARG A 263 -4.90 5.56 -31.27
CA ARG A 263 -4.31 4.28 -30.84
C ARG A 263 -5.21 3.46 -29.91
N GLY A 264 -6.44 3.92 -29.68
CA GLY A 264 -7.47 3.23 -28.92
C GLY A 264 -7.54 3.63 -27.45
N LYS A 265 -8.30 2.86 -26.66
CA LYS A 265 -8.55 3.14 -25.24
C LYS A 265 -7.25 3.21 -24.44
N LEU A 266 -7.15 4.16 -23.49
CA LEU A 266 -5.97 4.39 -22.64
C LEU A 266 -5.34 3.12 -22.05
N GLY A 267 -6.18 2.16 -21.64
CA GLY A 267 -5.71 0.91 -21.04
C GLY A 267 -5.31 1.04 -19.57
N ALA A 268 -5.87 2.02 -18.84
CA ALA A 268 -5.58 2.25 -17.42
C ALA A 268 -5.68 0.97 -16.57
N MET A 269 -6.75 0.18 -16.74
CA MET A 269 -6.89 -1.07 -15.98
C MET A 269 -5.84 -2.13 -16.36
N LYS A 270 -5.29 -2.12 -17.58
CA LYS A 270 -4.18 -3.02 -17.92
C LYS A 270 -2.96 -2.68 -17.06
N VAL A 271 -2.62 -1.39 -16.95
CA VAL A 271 -1.51 -0.92 -16.10
C VAL A 271 -1.79 -1.22 -14.62
N PHE A 272 -3.03 -1.01 -14.15
CA PHE A 272 -3.42 -1.36 -12.78
C PHE A 272 -3.12 -2.83 -12.45
N HIS A 273 -3.62 -3.78 -13.25
CA HIS A 273 -3.34 -5.20 -13.00
C HIS A 273 -1.87 -5.54 -13.20
N GLY A 274 -1.22 -4.95 -14.22
CA GLY A 274 0.21 -5.11 -14.45
C GLY A 274 1.07 -4.69 -13.26
N SER A 275 0.67 -3.61 -12.56
CA SER A 275 1.38 -3.13 -11.36
C SER A 275 1.29 -4.12 -10.20
N ILE A 276 0.16 -4.81 -10.03
CA ILE A 276 -0.01 -5.85 -9.02
C ILE A 276 0.90 -7.03 -9.36
N THR A 277 0.85 -7.51 -10.61
CA THR A 277 1.72 -8.59 -11.08
C THR A 277 3.20 -8.26 -10.90
N TYR A 278 3.63 -7.04 -11.25
CA TYR A 278 5.00 -6.58 -11.04
C TYR A 278 5.40 -6.68 -9.56
N LEU A 279 4.60 -6.10 -8.66
CA LEU A 279 4.95 -6.03 -7.24
C LEU A 279 4.99 -7.44 -6.63
N THR A 280 4.00 -8.28 -6.94
CA THR A 280 3.96 -9.67 -6.45
C THR A 280 5.19 -10.45 -6.91
N LEU A 281 5.51 -10.42 -8.20
CA LEU A 281 6.66 -11.18 -8.73
C LEU A 281 8.00 -10.65 -8.21
N LEU A 282 8.14 -9.34 -8.06
CA LEU A 282 9.34 -8.73 -7.49
C LEU A 282 9.54 -9.17 -6.03
N PHE A 283 8.50 -9.12 -5.21
CA PHE A 283 8.60 -9.53 -3.80
C PHE A 283 8.77 -11.05 -3.64
N VAL A 284 8.22 -11.86 -4.56
CA VAL A 284 8.56 -13.29 -4.65
C VAL A 284 10.04 -13.47 -4.99
N ALA A 285 10.58 -12.70 -5.94
CA ALA A 285 12.00 -12.76 -6.28
C ALA A 285 12.87 -12.39 -5.06
N VAL A 286 12.52 -11.34 -4.31
CA VAL A 286 13.19 -10.99 -3.04
C VAL A 286 13.16 -12.15 -2.04
N ALA A 287 12.00 -12.79 -1.83
CA ALA A 287 11.87 -13.90 -0.90
C ALA A 287 12.62 -15.16 -1.31
N VAL A 288 12.75 -15.42 -2.62
CA VAL A 288 13.43 -16.62 -3.14
C VAL A 288 14.93 -16.42 -3.18
N ASP A 289 15.39 -15.21 -3.49
CA ASP A 289 16.83 -14.90 -3.67
C ASP A 289 17.65 -15.20 -2.41
N VAL A 290 17.07 -15.05 -1.22
CA VAL A 290 17.74 -15.35 0.06
C VAL A 290 18.18 -16.83 0.20
N PHE A 291 17.65 -17.73 -0.63
CA PHE A 291 18.02 -19.15 -0.65
C PHE A 291 18.89 -19.55 -1.84
N LEU A 292 19.19 -18.61 -2.75
CA LEU A 292 20.03 -18.89 -3.89
C LEU A 292 21.51 -18.80 -3.49
N PRO A 293 22.36 -19.70 -3.99
CA PRO A 293 23.80 -19.59 -3.79
C PRO A 293 24.35 -18.36 -4.52
N PHE A 294 25.39 -17.75 -3.94
CA PHE A 294 26.15 -16.66 -4.54
C PHE A 294 26.88 -17.12 -5.82
#